data_AF-A0A519W1Y7-F1
#
_entry.id   AF-A0A519W1Y7-F1
#
_cell.length_a   1.000
_cell.length_b   1.000
_cell.length_c   1.000
_cell.angle_alpha   90.00
_cell.angle_beta   90.00
_cell.angle_gamma   90.00
#
_symmetry.space_group_name_H-M   'P 1'
#
loop_
_entity.id
_entity.type
_entity.pdbx_description
1 polymer ?
#
loop_
_entity_poly.entity_id
_entity_poly.type
_entity_poly.pdbx_seq_one_letter_code
_entity_poly.pdbx_strand_id
1 'polypeptide(L)'
;MYRRDLITAEIQKLAQVLARIMGLKLEGKLEEAEQVFEETIKESFSLPLEVLDDEDSAKFQNWLNEIDFAPEKLDSLSEFLYYELGVSNERNKIIAPKLNLIYQTLADKHKIVHLVNMHRQNIIQQYL
;
A
#
# COMPACT_ATOMS: atom_id res chain seq x y z
N MET A 1 -20.89 -9.43 -14.67
CA MET A 1 -19.71 -9.90 -15.42
C MET A 1 -18.72 -8.76 -15.55
N TYR A 2 -18.99 -7.73 -16.38
CA TYR A 2 -18.12 -6.57 -16.62
C TYR A 2 -17.40 -5.92 -15.42
N ARG A 3 -18.09 -5.60 -14.30
CA ARG A 3 -17.44 -4.87 -13.18
C ARG A 3 -16.40 -5.70 -12.44
N ARG A 4 -16.61 -7.01 -12.29
CA ARG A 4 -15.65 -7.92 -11.64
C ARG A 4 -14.43 -8.17 -12.52
N ASP A 5 -14.65 -8.30 -13.82
CA ASP A 5 -13.57 -8.52 -14.79
C ASP A 5 -12.63 -7.30 -14.86
N LEU A 6 -13.18 -6.09 -14.79
CA LEU A 6 -12.41 -4.84 -14.76
C LEU A 6 -11.56 -4.70 -13.48
N ILE A 7 -12.14 -4.98 -12.31
CA ILE A 7 -11.38 -4.97 -11.04
C ILE A 7 -10.27 -6.02 -11.11
N THR A 8 -10.56 -7.22 -11.60
CA THR A 8 -9.57 -8.30 -11.68
C THR A 8 -8.40 -7.92 -12.59
N ALA A 9 -8.67 -7.31 -13.75
CA ALA A 9 -7.64 -6.82 -14.66
C ALA A 9 -6.79 -5.71 -14.02
N GLU A 10 -7.40 -4.81 -13.24
CA GLU A 10 -6.69 -3.76 -12.51
C GLU A 10 -5.77 -4.36 -11.44
N ILE A 11 -6.25 -5.31 -10.62
CA ILE A 11 -5.44 -5.99 -9.61
C ILE A 11 -4.29 -6.76 -10.25
N GLN A 12 -4.52 -7.44 -11.38
CA GLN A 12 -3.45 -8.12 -12.13
C GLN A 12 -2.38 -7.14 -12.63
N LYS A 13 -2.80 -5.97 -13.13
CA LYS A 13 -1.87 -4.91 -13.55
C LYS A 13 -1.05 -4.41 -12.36
N LEU A 14 -1.68 -4.15 -11.21
CA LEU A 14 -0.98 -3.73 -10.00
C LEU A 14 0.03 -4.78 -9.52
N ALA A 15 -0.33 -6.07 -9.56
CA ALA A 15 0.59 -7.15 -9.20
C ALA A 15 1.82 -7.22 -10.15
N GLN A 16 1.62 -7.01 -11.45
CA GLN A 16 2.72 -6.95 -12.42
C GLN A 16 3.65 -5.75 -12.16
N VAL A 17 3.07 -4.59 -11.84
CA VAL A 17 3.85 -3.39 -11.50
C VAL A 17 4.65 -3.63 -10.22
N LEU A 18 4.06 -4.22 -9.18
CA LEU A 18 4.77 -4.56 -7.95
C LEU A 18 5.92 -5.54 -8.20
N ALA A 19 5.69 -6.59 -9.00
CA ALA A 19 6.73 -7.54 -9.39
C ALA A 19 7.89 -6.84 -10.14
N ARG A 20 7.58 -5.85 -10.99
CA ARG A 20 8.59 -5.04 -11.67
C ARG A 20 9.41 -4.20 -10.67
N ILE A 21 8.77 -3.53 -9.73
CA ILE A 21 9.46 -2.76 -8.67
C ILE A 21 10.39 -3.68 -7.88
N MET A 22 9.92 -4.84 -7.46
CA MET A 22 10.74 -5.82 -6.74
C MET A 22 11.94 -6.29 -7.57
N GLY A 23 11.74 -6.56 -8.86
CA GLY A 23 12.82 -6.92 -9.78
C GLY A 23 13.89 -5.82 -9.88
N LEU A 24 13.48 -4.56 -10.03
CA LEU A 24 14.38 -3.41 -10.07
C LEU A 24 15.17 -3.26 -8.76
N LYS A 25 14.52 -3.44 -7.60
CA LYS A 25 15.20 -3.43 -6.28
C LYS A 25 16.27 -4.53 -6.19
N LEU A 26 15.99 -5.74 -6.69
CA LEU A 26 16.94 -6.85 -6.73
C LEU A 26 18.12 -6.60 -7.69
N GLU A 27 17.88 -5.88 -8.79
CA GLU A 27 18.91 -5.46 -9.74
C GLU A 27 19.76 -4.27 -9.23
N GLY A 28 19.43 -3.70 -8.07
CA GLY A 28 20.09 -2.52 -7.51
C GLY A 28 19.68 -1.19 -8.15
N LYS A 29 18.65 -1.20 -9.01
CA LYS A 29 18.10 -0.01 -9.68
C LYS A 29 17.09 0.70 -8.78
N LEU A 30 17.56 1.21 -7.64
CA LEU A 30 16.70 1.76 -6.59
C LEU A 30 15.96 3.02 -7.05
N GLU A 31 16.61 3.92 -7.80
CA GLU A 31 15.98 5.14 -8.31
C GLU A 31 14.83 4.83 -9.29
N GLU A 32 15.05 3.89 -10.21
CA GLU A 32 13.99 3.45 -11.13
C GLU A 32 12.84 2.76 -10.39
N ALA A 33 13.15 1.96 -9.37
CA ALA A 33 12.14 1.30 -8.54
C ALA A 33 11.28 2.34 -7.79
N GLU A 34 11.92 3.36 -7.21
CA GLU A 34 11.26 4.45 -6.50
C GLU A 34 10.37 5.26 -7.45
N GLN A 35 10.88 5.61 -8.63
CA GLN A 35 10.09 6.36 -9.61
C GLN A 35 8.82 5.59 -10.02
N VAL A 36 8.94 4.29 -10.30
CA VAL A 36 7.78 3.46 -10.65
C VAL A 36 6.82 3.34 -9.47
N PHE A 37 7.33 3.26 -8.23
CA PHE A 37 6.50 3.26 -7.03
C PHE A 37 5.71 4.57 -6.89
N GLU A 38 6.38 5.72 -6.91
CA GLU A 38 5.77 7.04 -6.77
C GLU A 38 4.70 7.30 -7.85
N GLU A 39 5.01 6.98 -9.11
CA GLU A 39 4.08 7.07 -10.23
C GLU A 39 2.84 6.18 -9.97
N THR A 40 3.04 4.97 -9.45
CA THR A 40 1.94 4.04 -9.15
C THR A 40 1.06 4.56 -8.02
N ILE A 41 1.66 5.06 -6.94
CA ILE A 41 0.94 5.66 -5.79
C ILE A 41 0.06 6.82 -6.27
N LYS A 42 0.62 7.70 -7.09
CA LYS A 42 -0.10 8.87 -7.60
C LYS A 42 -1.17 8.52 -8.62
N GLU A 43 -0.85 7.71 -9.62
CA GLU A 43 -1.75 7.47 -10.76
C GLU A 43 -2.77 6.37 -10.49
N SER A 44 -2.35 5.26 -9.88
CA SER A 44 -3.24 4.10 -9.69
C SER A 44 -4.06 4.21 -8.41
N PHE A 45 -3.48 4.79 -7.37
CA PHE A 45 -4.15 4.94 -6.07
C PHE A 45 -4.61 6.37 -5.80
N SER A 46 -4.33 7.35 -6.67
CA SER A 46 -4.75 8.75 -6.44
C SER A 46 -4.36 9.25 -5.05
N LEU A 47 -3.22 8.76 -4.54
CA LEU A 47 -2.68 9.08 -3.23
C LEU A 47 -1.56 10.11 -3.45
N PRO A 48 -1.73 11.36 -2.99
CA PRO A 48 -0.65 12.34 -3.06
C PRO A 48 0.53 11.89 -2.21
N LEU A 49 1.76 12.02 -2.74
CA LEU A 49 2.97 11.67 -2.01
C LEU A 49 3.11 12.51 -0.74
N GLU A 50 2.65 13.77 -0.74
CA GLU A 50 2.68 14.60 0.48
C GLU A 50 1.77 14.07 1.58
N VAL A 51 0.74 13.28 1.24
CA VAL A 51 -0.13 12.60 2.21
C VAL A 51 0.48 11.27 2.67
N LEU A 52 1.17 10.56 1.78
CA LEU A 52 1.87 9.32 2.10
C LEU A 52 3.12 9.57 2.98
N ASP A 53 3.84 10.66 2.74
CA ASP A 53 5.11 10.96 3.39
C ASP A 53 4.97 11.84 4.64
N ASP A 54 3.74 12.30 4.93
CA ASP A 54 3.48 13.08 6.15
C ASP A 54 3.75 12.24 7.41
N GLU A 55 4.45 12.81 8.39
CA GLU A 55 4.69 12.15 9.67
C GLU A 55 3.38 11.92 10.45
N ASP A 56 2.42 12.84 10.32
CA ASP A 56 1.10 12.71 10.92
C ASP A 56 0.16 11.90 10.02
N SER A 57 -0.29 10.76 10.55
CA SER A 57 -1.22 9.87 9.86
C SER A 57 -2.64 10.42 9.74
N ALA A 58 -2.96 11.56 10.36
CA ALA A 58 -4.28 12.19 10.27
C ALA A 58 -4.67 12.52 8.83
N LYS A 59 -3.75 13.05 8.01
CA LYS A 59 -4.02 13.35 6.60
C LYS A 59 -4.29 12.07 5.80
N PHE A 60 -3.51 11.03 6.05
CA PHE A 60 -3.70 9.73 5.43
C PHE A 60 -5.02 9.09 5.83
N GLN A 61 -5.40 9.17 7.11
CA GLN A 61 -6.68 8.65 7.60
C GLN A 61 -7.87 9.36 6.96
N ASN A 62 -7.79 10.68 6.79
CA ASN A 62 -8.83 11.45 6.11
C ASN A 62 -8.96 11.03 4.64
N TRP A 63 -7.83 10.95 3.93
CA TRP A 63 -7.80 10.42 2.56
C TRP A 63 -8.40 9.01 2.48
N LEU A 64 -8.01 8.10 3.38
CA LEU A 64 -8.51 6.73 3.43
C LEU A 64 -10.03 6.63 3.70
N ASN A 65 -10.60 7.63 4.38
CA ASN A 65 -12.04 7.72 4.62
C ASN A 65 -12.82 8.31 3.45
N GLU A 66 -12.18 9.10 2.59
CA GLU A 66 -12.80 9.75 1.42
C GLU A 66 -12.80 8.86 0.18
N ILE A 67 -11.84 7.94 0.05
CA ILE A 67 -11.76 7.02 -1.10
C ILE A 67 -12.83 5.92 -1.04
N ASP A 68 -13.35 5.53 -2.20
CA ASP A 68 -14.30 4.41 -2.37
C ASP A 68 -13.62 3.21 -3.06
N PHE A 69 -12.49 2.77 -2.50
CA PHE A 69 -11.75 1.64 -3.06
C PHE A 69 -12.43 0.32 -2.76
N ALA A 70 -12.44 -0.56 -3.76
CA ALA A 70 -12.76 -1.95 -3.56
C ALA A 70 -11.72 -2.58 -2.61
N PRO A 71 -12.11 -3.53 -1.73
CA PRO A 71 -11.20 -4.14 -0.78
C PRO A 71 -9.96 -4.74 -1.43
N GLU A 72 -10.08 -5.33 -2.63
CA GLU A 72 -8.96 -5.92 -3.36
C GLU A 72 -7.93 -4.86 -3.80
N LYS A 73 -8.38 -3.66 -4.15
CA LYS A 73 -7.52 -2.53 -4.51
C LYS A 73 -6.83 -1.96 -3.28
N LEU A 74 -7.54 -1.87 -2.16
CA LEU A 74 -6.98 -1.43 -0.89
C LEU A 74 -5.96 -2.46 -0.34
N ASP A 75 -6.22 -3.74 -0.49
CA ASP A 75 -5.29 -4.83 -0.17
C ASP A 75 -4.03 -4.74 -1.04
N SER A 76 -4.20 -4.47 -2.34
CA SER A 76 -3.05 -4.21 -3.25
C SER A 76 -2.21 -3.02 -2.78
N LEU A 77 -2.81 -1.89 -2.40
CA LEU A 77 -2.06 -0.76 -1.83
C LEU A 77 -1.25 -1.18 -0.61
N SER A 78 -1.82 -2.02 0.26
CA SER A 78 -1.13 -2.53 1.44
C SER A 78 0.15 -3.31 1.09
N GLU A 79 0.14 -4.07 -0.01
CA GLU A 79 1.33 -4.78 -0.50
C GLU A 79 2.43 -3.78 -0.91
N PHE A 80 2.09 -2.76 -1.70
CA PHE A 80 3.04 -1.73 -2.11
C PHE A 80 3.70 -1.06 -0.90
N LEU A 81 2.90 -0.64 0.08
CA LEU A 81 3.42 -0.01 1.30
C LEU A 81 4.22 -0.98 2.18
N TYR A 82 3.84 -2.26 2.24
CA TYR A 82 4.59 -3.25 3.00
C TYR A 82 6.02 -3.43 2.45
N TYR A 83 6.20 -3.36 1.13
CA TYR A 83 7.52 -3.45 0.49
C TYR A 83 8.38 -2.19 0.60
N GLU A 84 7.85 -1.12 1.18
CA GLU A 84 8.60 0.07 1.59
C GLU A 84 9.19 -0.08 3.01
N LEU A 85 8.70 -1.06 3.78
CA LEU A 85 9.29 -1.39 5.07
C LEU A 85 10.66 -2.03 4.89
N GLY A 86 11.57 -1.71 5.79
CA GLY A 86 12.95 -2.22 5.80
C GLY A 86 13.92 -1.41 4.95
N VAL A 87 13.45 -0.38 4.21
CA VAL A 87 14.33 0.54 3.46
C VAL A 87 15.14 1.42 4.42
N SER A 88 14.48 2.04 5.39
CA SER A 88 15.13 2.80 6.47
C SER A 88 14.24 2.88 7.71
N ASN A 89 14.82 3.21 8.87
CA ASN A 89 14.05 3.37 10.10
C ASN A 89 13.08 4.56 10.02
N GLU A 90 13.49 5.63 9.33
CA GLU A 90 12.66 6.81 9.08
C GLU A 90 11.46 6.44 8.22
N ARG A 91 11.68 5.70 7.12
CA ARG A 91 10.61 5.23 6.24
C ARG A 91 9.65 4.31 6.98
N ASN A 92 10.19 3.42 7.82
CA ASN A 92 9.38 2.51 8.64
C ASN A 92 8.41 3.27 9.54
N LYS A 93 8.87 4.33 10.24
CA LYS A 93 8.02 5.14 11.13
C LYS A 93 6.90 5.87 10.39
N ILE A 94 7.13 6.25 9.14
CA ILE A 94 6.15 6.95 8.31
C ILE A 94 5.12 5.96 7.73
N ILE A 95 5.56 4.81 7.25
CA ILE A 95 4.73 3.86 6.50
C ILE A 95 3.96 2.91 7.44
N ALA A 96 4.57 2.47 8.55
CA ALA A 96 3.96 1.53 9.48
C ALA A 96 2.57 1.97 10.00
N PRO A 97 2.39 3.22 10.48
CA PRO A 97 1.08 3.68 10.93
C PRO A 97 0.03 3.65 9.82
N LYS A 98 0.39 4.09 8.61
CA LYS A 98 -0.51 4.14 7.44
C LYS A 98 -0.96 2.75 7.03
N LEU A 99 -0.01 1.81 7.00
CA LEU A 99 -0.30 0.42 6.69
C LEU A 99 -1.20 -0.22 7.76
N ASN A 100 -1.02 0.11 9.03
CA ASN A 100 -1.92 -0.32 10.09
C ASN A 100 -3.35 0.21 9.90
N LEU A 101 -3.52 1.48 9.48
CA LEU A 101 -4.84 2.07 9.17
C LEU A 101 -5.53 1.36 7.99
N ILE A 102 -4.78 0.98 6.96
CA ILE A 102 -5.31 0.18 5.84
C ILE A 102 -5.82 -1.16 6.35
N TYR A 103 -5.04 -1.88 7.15
CA TYR A 103 -5.44 -3.18 7.67
C TYR A 103 -6.64 -3.11 8.62
N GLN A 104 -6.71 -2.07 9.46
CA GLN A 104 -7.91 -1.80 10.27
C GLN A 104 -9.13 -1.55 9.38
N THR A 105 -8.98 -0.76 8.32
CA THR A 105 -10.08 -0.49 7.37
C THR A 105 -10.54 -1.75 6.65
N LEU A 106 -9.62 -2.62 6.22
CA LEU A 106 -9.94 -3.92 5.61
C LEU A 106 -10.68 -4.86 6.59
N ALA A 107 -10.25 -4.89 7.85
CA ALA A 107 -10.89 -5.70 8.89
C ALA A 107 -12.28 -5.17 9.26
N ASP A 108 -12.40 -3.86 9.51
CA ASP A 108 -13.60 -3.24 10.05
C ASP A 108 -14.69 -3.02 8.99
N LYS A 109 -14.33 -2.44 7.84
CA LYS A 109 -15.30 -2.10 6.78
C LYS A 109 -15.61 -3.29 5.89
N HIS A 110 -14.62 -4.11 5.56
CA HIS A 110 -14.78 -5.20 4.58
C HIS A 110 -14.91 -6.59 5.23
N LYS A 111 -14.74 -6.70 6.56
CA LYS A 111 -14.73 -7.98 7.30
C LYS A 111 -13.70 -8.97 6.75
N ILE A 112 -12.66 -8.45 6.10
CA ILE A 112 -11.59 -9.25 5.54
C ILE A 112 -10.53 -9.40 6.63
N VAL A 113 -10.60 -10.51 7.36
CA VAL A 113 -9.56 -10.92 8.31
C VAL A 113 -8.64 -11.89 7.59
N HIS A 114 -7.73 -11.37 6.77
CA HIS A 114 -6.66 -12.20 6.21
C HIS A 114 -5.64 -12.54 7.31
N LEU A 115 -5.39 -13.83 7.53
CA LEU A 115 -4.32 -14.32 8.42
C LEU A 115 -2.96 -13.66 8.12
N VAL A 116 -2.72 -13.36 6.84
CA VAL A 116 -1.54 -12.63 6.36
C VAL A 116 -1.50 -11.20 6.92
N ASN A 117 -2.62 -10.47 6.88
CA ASN A 117 -2.71 -9.10 7.40
C ASN A 117 -2.54 -9.05 8.92
N MET A 118 -3.06 -10.05 9.65
CA MET A 118 -2.83 -10.18 11.09
C MET A 118 -1.34 -10.44 11.42
N HIS A 119 -0.67 -11.31 10.66
CA HIS A 119 0.77 -11.53 10.83
C HIS A 119 1.59 -10.27 10.53
N ARG A 120 1.25 -9.57 9.44
CA ARG A 120 1.90 -8.31 9.05
C ARG A 120 1.64 -7.20 10.06
N GLN A 121 0.43 -7.09 10.62
CA GLN A 121 0.16 -6.17 11.72
C GLN A 121 1.08 -6.43 12.91
N ASN A 122 1.29 -7.69 13.31
CA ASN A 122 2.23 -8.01 14.39
C ASN A 122 3.67 -7.61 14.06
N ILE A 123 4.09 -7.76 12.80
CA ILE A 123 5.41 -7.27 12.33
C ILE A 123 5.47 -5.74 12.40
N ILE A 124 4.41 -5.04 12.02
CA ILE A 124 4.39 -3.57 11.96
C ILE A 124 4.37 -2.94 13.36
N GLN A 125 3.79 -3.61 14.36
CA GLN A 125 3.80 -3.14 15.75
C GLN A 125 5.20 -2.90 16.31
N GLN A 126 6.25 -3.50 15.75
CA GLN A 126 7.63 -3.23 16.18
C GLN A 126 8.14 -1.84 15.78
N TYR A 127 7.45 -1.16 14.86
CA TYR A 127 7.81 0.15 14.32
C TYR A 127 6.89 1.29 14.77
N LEU A 128 5.81 0.98 15.49
CA LEU A 128 4.85 1.92 16.08
C LEU A 128 5.25 2.27 17.51
#